data_AF-A0A2I8EG07-F1
#
_entry.id   AF-A0A2I8EG07-F1
#
_cell.length_a   1.000
_cell.length_b   1.000
_cell.length_c   1.000
_cell.angle_alpha   90.00
_cell.angle_beta   90.00
_cell.angle_gamma   90.00
#
_symmetry.space_group_name_H-M   'P 1'
#
loop_
_entity.id
_entity.type
_entity.pdbx_description
1 polymer ?
#
loop_
_entity_poly.entity_id
_entity_poly.type
_entity_poly.pdbx_seq_one_letter_code
_entity_poly.pdbx_strand_id
1 'polypeptide(L)'
;MRVDGLWIGQVAMAALMNVAFAFAVGSALLSAWLVNDAQAKIAPARPAWLRAQRSMQASAIVLVLADLGWLLYQAAEMAGVRLPEAFGVVPTMLSQTHVGFGWSVAFAGALVLLLVSFARQTNVLRNALLWLAVIAIAGGKATLGHAADAGVASAAIGMHTLHVLTTSVWGGLVLAAGFSVLPALGTSIARGVLIRTATQLSNVSLVAVVFVLLSGVFNAARGSGNSFLAIETSTWGHVLMLKLALVALALVLGGLNRFSALPRLRRTASTMDAHTFANLLYLEALAMLGIFAAAAVLSHSVPGFAALG
;
A
#
# COMPACT_ATOMS: atom_id res chain seq x y z
N MET A 1 -15.27 -0.54 21.44
CA MET A 1 -15.38 -0.90 20.01
C MET A 1 -16.49 -1.92 19.85
N ARG A 2 -17.58 -1.62 19.11
CA ARG A 2 -18.55 -2.66 18.76
C ARG A 2 -18.05 -3.34 17.49
N VAL A 3 -17.58 -4.57 17.62
CA VAL A 3 -17.15 -5.39 16.48
C VAL A 3 -18.41 -6.06 15.93
N ASP A 4 -19.01 -5.43 14.93
CA ASP A 4 -20.15 -5.98 14.19
C ASP A 4 -19.76 -6.28 12.72
N GLY A 5 -20.67 -6.92 11.99
CA GLY A 5 -20.41 -7.30 10.59
C GLY A 5 -20.17 -6.11 9.67
N LEU A 6 -20.72 -4.93 10.01
CA LEU A 6 -20.53 -3.71 9.22
C LEU A 6 -19.10 -3.19 9.38
N TRP A 7 -18.62 -3.09 10.62
CA TRP A 7 -17.26 -2.69 10.93
C TRP A 7 -16.22 -3.66 10.32
N ILE A 8 -16.45 -4.96 10.43
CA ILE A 8 -15.55 -5.98 9.85
C ILE A 8 -15.46 -5.79 8.33
N GLY A 9 -16.60 -5.62 7.65
CA GLY A 9 -16.63 -5.43 6.20
C GLY A 9 -15.95 -4.13 5.76
N GLN A 10 -16.16 -3.03 6.48
CA GLN A 10 -15.51 -1.74 6.22
C GLN A 10 -13.99 -1.84 6.35
N VAL A 11 -13.49 -2.44 7.44
CA VAL A 11 -12.05 -2.68 7.67
C VAL A 11 -11.46 -3.60 6.61
N ALA A 12 -12.17 -4.67 6.24
CA ALA A 12 -11.73 -5.60 5.20
C ALA A 12 -11.57 -4.89 3.84
N MET A 13 -12.56 -4.07 3.44
CA MET A 13 -12.46 -3.28 2.22
C MET A 13 -11.31 -2.26 2.29
N ALA A 14 -11.14 -1.57 3.41
CA ALA A 14 -10.03 -0.64 3.59
C ALA A 14 -8.65 -1.33 3.53
N ALA A 15 -8.52 -2.53 4.11
CA ALA A 15 -7.30 -3.33 4.00
C ALA A 15 -7.04 -3.74 2.54
N LEU A 16 -8.07 -4.20 1.83
CA LEU A 16 -7.98 -4.53 0.40
C LEU A 16 -7.58 -3.31 -0.44
N MET A 17 -8.18 -2.15 -0.20
CA MET A 17 -7.82 -0.89 -0.86
C MET A 17 -6.34 -0.55 -0.63
N ASN A 18 -5.83 -0.69 0.59
CA ASN A 18 -4.44 -0.38 0.93
C ASN A 18 -3.46 -1.34 0.26
N VAL A 19 -3.73 -2.65 0.33
CA VAL A 19 -2.92 -3.68 -0.31
C VAL A 19 -2.94 -3.50 -1.83
N ALA A 20 -4.12 -3.34 -2.43
CA ALA A 20 -4.28 -3.20 -3.88
C ALA A 20 -3.57 -1.94 -4.41
N PHE A 21 -3.72 -0.81 -3.72
CA PHE A 21 -3.01 0.41 -4.08
C PHE A 21 -1.49 0.25 -4.02
N ALA A 22 -0.96 -0.30 -2.92
CA ALA A 22 0.46 -0.57 -2.79
C ALA A 22 0.96 -1.53 -3.90
N PHE A 23 0.25 -2.63 -4.13
CA PHE A 23 0.59 -3.60 -5.18
C PHE A 23 0.65 -2.95 -6.56
N ALA A 24 -0.27 -2.04 -6.88
CA ALA A 24 -0.29 -1.32 -8.15
C ALA A 24 0.94 -0.42 -8.30
N VAL A 25 1.28 0.34 -7.26
CA VAL A 25 2.46 1.24 -7.24
C VAL A 25 3.75 0.43 -7.39
N GLY A 26 3.92 -0.65 -6.62
CA GLY A 26 5.09 -1.52 -6.72
C GLY A 26 5.23 -2.20 -8.08
N SER A 27 4.11 -2.68 -8.62
CA SER A 27 4.06 -3.29 -9.96
C SER A 27 4.41 -2.28 -11.05
N ALA A 28 3.96 -1.04 -10.94
CA ALA A 28 4.30 0.03 -11.88
C ALA A 28 5.81 0.34 -11.86
N LEU A 29 6.42 0.44 -10.67
CA LEU A 29 7.86 0.65 -10.51
C LEU A 29 8.67 -0.52 -11.10
N LEU A 30 8.31 -1.76 -10.76
CA LEU A 30 8.99 -2.96 -11.27
C LEU A 30 8.83 -3.09 -12.79
N SER A 31 7.64 -2.81 -13.33
CA SER A 31 7.40 -2.79 -14.78
C SER A 31 8.28 -1.76 -15.47
N ALA A 32 8.45 -0.56 -14.89
CA ALA A 32 9.32 0.48 -15.43
C ALA A 32 10.80 0.07 -15.42
N TRP A 33 11.26 -0.63 -14.37
CA TRP A 33 12.65 -1.09 -14.29
C TRP A 33 12.96 -2.24 -15.26
N LEU A 34 11.97 -3.10 -15.54
CA LEU A 34 12.14 -4.30 -16.36
C LEU A 34 11.90 -4.08 -17.86
N VAL A 35 11.33 -2.94 -18.27
CA VAL A 35 10.86 -2.73 -19.66
C VAL A 35 11.96 -2.92 -20.71
N ASN A 36 13.15 -2.36 -20.46
CA ASN A 36 14.27 -2.43 -21.41
C ASN A 36 14.78 -3.88 -21.55
N ASP A 37 14.95 -4.59 -20.44
CA ASP A 37 15.38 -5.99 -20.43
C ASP A 37 14.30 -6.94 -21.00
N ALA A 38 13.03 -6.53 -20.97
CA ALA A 38 11.90 -7.30 -21.51
C ALA A 38 11.69 -7.11 -23.02
N GLN A 39 12.23 -6.03 -23.59
CA GLN A 39 12.16 -5.71 -25.03
C GLN A 39 13.46 -6.00 -25.79
N ALA A 40 14.53 -6.39 -25.07
CA ALA A 40 15.79 -6.79 -25.68
C ALA A 40 15.65 -8.04 -26.57
N LYS A 41 16.56 -8.22 -27.53
CA LYS A 41 16.59 -9.38 -28.44
C LYS A 41 16.57 -10.72 -27.70
N ILE A 42 17.34 -10.80 -26.62
CA ILE A 42 17.25 -11.88 -25.62
C ILE A 42 16.55 -11.25 -24.41
N ALA A 43 15.32 -11.67 -24.14
CA ALA A 43 14.43 -11.00 -23.19
C ALA A 43 14.19 -11.81 -21.90
N PRO A 44 15.22 -12.05 -21.06
CA PRO A 44 15.08 -12.89 -19.88
C PRO A 44 14.15 -12.27 -18.81
N ALA A 45 13.92 -10.95 -18.88
CA ALA A 45 13.00 -10.25 -17.99
C ALA A 45 11.53 -10.29 -18.45
N ARG A 46 11.24 -10.77 -19.66
CA ARG A 46 9.90 -10.67 -20.25
C ARG A 46 8.80 -11.34 -19.39
N PRO A 47 9.00 -12.55 -18.82
CA PRO A 47 7.98 -13.14 -17.96
C PRO A 47 7.71 -12.29 -16.71
N ALA A 48 8.76 -11.75 -16.10
CA ALA A 48 8.65 -10.91 -14.90
C ALA A 48 7.98 -9.56 -15.18
N TRP A 49 8.29 -8.96 -16.33
CA TRP A 49 7.64 -7.73 -16.81
C TRP A 49 6.14 -7.95 -17.07
N LEU A 50 5.77 -9.05 -17.74
CA LEU A 50 4.36 -9.40 -17.96
C LEU A 50 3.62 -9.65 -16.63
N ARG A 51 4.28 -10.29 -15.65
CA ARG A 51 3.72 -10.47 -14.31
C ARG A 51 3.54 -9.14 -13.58
N ALA A 52 4.48 -8.21 -13.68
CA ALA A 52 4.34 -6.87 -13.13
C ALA A 52 3.11 -6.15 -13.75
N GLN A 53 2.95 -6.20 -15.08
CA GLN A 53 1.79 -5.59 -15.75
C GLN A 53 0.46 -6.21 -15.34
N ARG A 54 0.36 -7.55 -15.35
CA ARG A 54 -0.86 -8.25 -14.94
C ARG A 54 -1.19 -7.98 -13.48
N SER A 55 -0.17 -7.90 -12.63
CA SER A 55 -0.37 -7.57 -11.21
C SER A 55 -0.88 -6.15 -11.04
N MET A 56 -0.34 -5.18 -11.77
CA MET A 56 -0.82 -3.80 -11.78
C MET A 56 -2.29 -3.72 -12.21
N GLN A 57 -2.68 -4.44 -13.28
CA GLN A 57 -4.05 -4.51 -13.77
C GLN A 57 -4.98 -5.14 -12.74
N ALA A 58 -4.63 -6.33 -12.23
CA ALA A 58 -5.42 -7.03 -11.23
C ALA A 58 -5.60 -6.19 -9.96
N SER A 59 -4.53 -5.56 -9.48
CA SER A 59 -4.60 -4.69 -8.30
C SER A 59 -5.40 -3.41 -8.55
N ALA A 60 -5.35 -2.82 -9.76
CA ALA A 60 -6.18 -1.67 -10.08
C ALA A 60 -7.68 -2.04 -10.14
N ILE A 61 -8.03 -3.21 -10.67
CA ILE A 61 -9.42 -3.73 -10.65
C ILE A 61 -9.85 -3.94 -9.20
N VAL A 62 -9.04 -4.63 -8.39
CA VAL A 62 -9.36 -4.87 -6.98
C VAL A 62 -9.50 -3.57 -6.21
N LEU A 63 -8.67 -2.56 -6.48
CA LEU A 63 -8.77 -1.24 -5.86
C LEU A 63 -10.12 -0.58 -6.15
N VAL A 64 -10.53 -0.52 -7.41
CA VAL A 64 -11.82 0.07 -7.82
C VAL A 64 -13.00 -0.68 -7.18
N LEU A 65 -12.97 -2.00 -7.17
CA LEU A 65 -14.04 -2.81 -6.54
C LEU A 65 -14.07 -2.64 -5.02
N ALA A 66 -12.90 -2.57 -4.37
CA ALA A 66 -12.80 -2.35 -2.94
C ALA A 66 -13.23 -0.94 -2.55
N ASP A 67 -12.93 0.09 -3.36
CA ASP A 67 -13.41 1.46 -3.15
C ASP A 67 -14.95 1.54 -3.21
N LEU A 68 -15.58 0.85 -4.17
CA LEU A 68 -17.04 0.76 -4.29
C LEU A 68 -17.65 0.01 -3.10
N GLY A 69 -17.05 -1.11 -2.70
CA GLY A 69 -17.48 -1.86 -1.52
C GLY A 69 -17.38 -1.01 -0.26
N TRP A 70 -16.24 -0.36 -0.04
CA TRP A 70 -15.99 0.51 1.11
C TRP A 70 -17.00 1.66 1.19
N LEU A 71 -17.35 2.28 0.06
CA LEU A 71 -18.36 3.35 0.01
C LEU A 71 -19.69 2.89 0.61
N LEU A 72 -20.16 1.68 0.27
CA LEU A 72 -21.41 1.15 0.79
C LEU A 72 -21.35 0.89 2.30
N TYR A 73 -20.23 0.33 2.79
CA TYR A 73 -20.03 0.13 4.22
C TYR A 73 -19.96 1.45 4.98
N GLN A 74 -19.24 2.44 4.46
CA GLN A 74 -19.10 3.76 5.07
C GLN A 74 -20.42 4.52 5.07
N ALA A 75 -21.20 4.45 3.98
CA ALA A 75 -22.51 5.10 3.90
C ALA A 75 -23.51 4.49 4.91
N ALA A 76 -23.50 3.16 5.06
CA ALA A 76 -24.33 2.46 6.04
C ALA A 76 -23.96 2.88 7.48
N GLU A 77 -22.67 2.97 7.77
CA GLU A 77 -22.15 3.34 9.09
C GLU A 77 -22.52 4.78 9.46
N MET A 78 -22.28 5.73 8.55
CA MET A 78 -22.61 7.15 8.77
C MET A 78 -24.11 7.40 8.93
N ALA A 79 -24.95 6.66 8.21
CA ALA A 79 -26.40 6.82 8.28
C ALA A 79 -27.07 5.96 9.38
N GLY A 80 -26.33 5.05 10.02
CA GLY A 80 -26.89 4.13 11.03
C GLY A 80 -27.89 3.12 10.45
N VAL A 81 -27.75 2.75 9.18
CA VAL A 81 -28.68 1.89 8.44
C VAL A 81 -28.06 0.53 8.09
N ARG A 82 -28.89 -0.42 7.63
CA ARG A 82 -28.39 -1.71 7.12
C ARG A 82 -27.80 -1.55 5.71
N LEU A 83 -26.90 -2.45 5.31
CA LEU A 83 -26.25 -2.41 3.98
C LEU A 83 -27.20 -2.26 2.77
N PRO A 84 -28.36 -2.95 2.70
CA PRO A 84 -29.29 -2.76 1.58
C PRO A 84 -29.88 -1.34 1.50
N GLU A 85 -30.05 -0.68 2.64
CA GLU A 85 -30.58 0.69 2.72
C GLU A 85 -29.50 1.73 2.39
N ALA A 86 -28.23 1.36 2.53
CA ALA A 86 -27.07 2.23 2.27
C ALA A 86 -27.07 2.79 0.83
N PHE A 87 -27.56 2.03 -0.14
CA PHE A 87 -27.67 2.47 -1.53
C PHE A 87 -28.48 3.77 -1.68
N GLY A 88 -29.51 3.96 -0.86
CA GLY A 88 -30.36 5.15 -0.88
C GLY A 88 -29.67 6.41 -0.35
N VAL A 89 -28.66 6.26 0.51
CA VAL A 89 -27.96 7.39 1.16
C VAL A 89 -26.60 7.72 0.54
N VAL A 90 -26.08 6.87 -0.37
CA VAL A 90 -24.84 7.13 -1.10
C VAL A 90 -24.83 8.51 -1.80
N PRO A 91 -25.88 8.92 -2.54
CA PRO A 91 -25.87 10.25 -3.18
C PRO A 91 -25.71 11.39 -2.17
N THR A 92 -26.36 11.28 -1.01
CA THR A 92 -26.25 12.24 0.09
C THR A 92 -24.83 12.26 0.65
N MET A 93 -24.23 11.10 0.92
CA MET A 93 -22.85 11.01 1.36
C MET A 93 -21.89 11.69 0.38
N LEU A 94 -22.01 11.39 -0.92
CA LEU A 94 -21.13 11.93 -1.96
C LEU A 94 -21.27 13.45 -2.13
N SER A 95 -22.48 13.98 -2.00
CA SER A 95 -22.76 15.40 -2.25
C SER A 95 -22.62 16.31 -1.02
N GLN A 96 -22.81 15.77 0.18
CA GLN A 96 -22.93 16.57 1.40
C GLN A 96 -21.83 16.32 2.44
N THR A 97 -20.92 15.37 2.20
CA THR A 97 -19.90 15.02 3.19
C THR A 97 -18.48 15.20 2.65
N HIS A 98 -17.58 15.59 3.55
CA HIS A 98 -16.15 15.65 3.26
C HIS A 98 -15.59 14.26 2.90
N VAL A 99 -16.09 13.21 3.57
CA VAL A 99 -15.72 11.82 3.27
C VAL A 99 -16.07 11.46 1.83
N GLY A 100 -17.25 11.87 1.35
CA GLY A 100 -17.69 11.68 -0.03
C GLY A 100 -16.80 12.38 -1.05
N PHE A 101 -16.34 13.60 -0.77
CA PHE A 101 -15.39 14.31 -1.62
C PHE A 101 -14.02 13.60 -1.68
N GLY A 102 -13.47 13.24 -0.52
CA GLY A 102 -12.20 12.51 -0.42
C GLY A 102 -12.23 11.17 -1.16
N TRP A 103 -13.34 10.44 -1.00
CA TRP A 103 -13.57 9.18 -1.73
C TRP A 103 -13.65 9.42 -3.23
N SER A 104 -14.36 10.45 -3.69
CA SER A 104 -14.50 10.76 -5.12
C SER A 104 -13.16 11.06 -5.78
N VAL A 105 -12.27 11.80 -5.11
CA VAL A 105 -10.91 12.07 -5.58
C VAL A 105 -10.10 10.77 -5.66
N ALA A 106 -10.16 9.94 -4.62
CA ALA A 106 -9.44 8.68 -4.60
C ALA A 106 -9.94 7.71 -5.69
N PHE A 107 -11.26 7.60 -5.84
CA PHE A 107 -11.91 6.74 -6.81
C PHE A 107 -11.65 7.18 -8.25
N ALA A 108 -11.71 8.49 -8.54
CA ALA A 108 -11.34 9.02 -9.85
C ALA A 108 -9.87 8.70 -10.18
N GLY A 109 -8.96 8.83 -9.20
CA GLY A 109 -7.58 8.39 -9.33
C GLY A 109 -7.47 6.88 -9.61
N ALA A 110 -8.23 6.04 -8.90
CA ALA A 110 -8.26 4.60 -9.11
C ALA A 110 -8.74 4.21 -10.53
N LEU A 111 -9.75 4.92 -11.06
CA LEU A 111 -10.21 4.74 -12.45
C LEU A 111 -9.13 5.14 -13.46
N VAL A 112 -8.46 6.28 -13.28
CA VAL A 112 -7.36 6.68 -14.17
C VAL A 112 -6.22 5.66 -14.12
N LEU A 113 -5.86 5.18 -12.92
CA LEU A 113 -4.85 4.13 -12.74
C LEU A 113 -5.25 2.84 -13.47
N LEU A 114 -6.51 2.43 -13.37
CA LEU A 114 -7.06 1.26 -14.07
C LEU A 114 -6.93 1.43 -15.59
N LEU A 115 -7.42 2.55 -16.14
CA LEU A 115 -7.35 2.82 -17.58
C LEU A 115 -5.91 2.82 -18.09
N VAL A 116 -5.00 3.46 -17.36
CA VAL A 116 -3.57 3.52 -17.68
C VAL A 116 -2.89 2.15 -17.57
N SER A 117 -3.36 1.26 -16.70
CA SER A 117 -2.84 -0.11 -16.57
C SER A 117 -3.08 -0.97 -17.82
N PHE A 118 -4.10 -0.65 -18.62
CA PHE A 118 -4.40 -1.33 -19.89
C PHE A 118 -3.77 -0.66 -21.11
N ALA A 119 -3.24 0.56 -20.97
CA ALA A 119 -2.59 1.25 -22.07
C ALA A 119 -1.33 0.50 -22.52
N ARG A 120 -1.28 0.11 -23.81
CA ARG A 120 -0.20 -0.69 -24.41
C ARG A 120 1.09 0.09 -24.64
N GLN A 121 1.00 1.41 -24.80
CA GLN A 121 2.14 2.27 -25.11
C GLN A 121 2.65 2.97 -23.85
N THR A 122 3.95 2.84 -23.56
CA THR A 122 4.62 3.61 -22.51
C THR A 122 5.08 4.94 -23.09
N ASN A 123 4.35 6.02 -22.83
CA ASN A 123 4.71 7.38 -23.22
C ASN A 123 4.69 8.33 -22.00
N VAL A 124 5.19 9.55 -22.19
CA VAL A 124 5.30 10.56 -21.12
C VAL A 124 3.93 10.88 -20.51
N LEU A 125 2.89 11.03 -21.34
CA LEU A 125 1.53 11.31 -20.89
C LEU A 125 0.98 10.19 -19.99
N ARG A 126 1.12 8.93 -20.42
CA ARG A 126 0.70 7.77 -19.63
C ARG A 126 1.38 7.75 -18.27
N ASN A 127 2.69 8.01 -18.23
CA ASN A 127 3.45 8.01 -16.98
C ASN A 127 3.05 9.20 -16.09
N ALA A 128 2.81 10.38 -16.66
CA ALA A 128 2.30 11.53 -15.92
C ALA A 128 0.92 11.25 -15.31
N LEU A 129 -0.01 10.70 -16.09
CA LEU A 129 -1.34 10.31 -15.62
C LEU A 129 -1.28 9.22 -14.53
N LEU A 130 -0.37 8.25 -14.67
CA LEU A 130 -0.16 7.22 -13.64
C LEU A 130 0.24 7.85 -12.30
N TRP A 131 1.26 8.70 -12.30
CA TRP A 131 1.77 9.29 -11.05
C TRP A 131 0.81 10.34 -10.48
N LEU A 132 0.10 11.08 -11.33
CA LEU A 132 -0.97 11.97 -10.90
C LEU A 132 -2.11 11.19 -10.23
N ALA A 133 -2.51 10.05 -10.81
CA ALA A 133 -3.50 9.15 -10.22
C ALA A 133 -3.03 8.60 -8.87
N VAL A 134 -1.76 8.19 -8.75
CA VAL A 134 -1.18 7.72 -7.47
C VAL A 134 -1.24 8.81 -6.40
N ILE A 135 -0.92 10.06 -6.74
CA ILE A 135 -1.01 11.20 -5.83
C ILE A 135 -2.47 11.48 -5.44
N ALA A 136 -3.39 11.46 -6.41
CA ALA A 136 -4.83 11.67 -6.16
C ALA A 136 -5.41 10.59 -5.23
N ILE A 137 -5.07 9.32 -5.44
CA ILE A 137 -5.48 8.21 -4.56
C ILE A 137 -4.95 8.42 -3.15
N ALA A 138 -3.66 8.74 -3.01
CA ALA A 138 -3.05 8.92 -1.69
C ALA A 138 -3.63 10.14 -0.95
N GLY A 139 -3.82 11.25 -1.65
CA GLY A 139 -4.42 12.47 -1.10
C GLY A 139 -5.88 12.26 -0.70
N GLY A 140 -6.69 11.66 -1.58
CA GLY A 140 -8.08 11.34 -1.29
C GLY A 140 -8.23 10.37 -0.12
N LYS A 141 -7.40 9.31 -0.04
CA LYS A 141 -7.40 8.42 1.13
C LYS A 141 -6.99 9.13 2.41
N ALA A 142 -6.06 10.08 2.32
CA ALA A 142 -5.62 10.80 3.49
C ALA A 142 -6.73 11.68 4.11
N THR A 143 -7.73 12.06 3.32
CA THR A 143 -8.90 12.83 3.79
C THR A 143 -10.05 11.96 4.29
N LEU A 144 -9.97 10.62 4.18
CA LEU A 144 -10.99 9.69 4.69
C LEU A 144 -10.84 9.38 6.18
N GLY A 145 -9.67 9.61 6.77
CA GLY A 145 -9.41 9.32 8.19
C GLY A 145 -9.32 10.59 9.05
N HIS A 146 -8.99 10.41 10.34
CA HIS A 146 -8.80 11.47 11.35
C HIS A 146 -7.76 12.55 11.03
N ALA A 147 -7.04 12.43 9.91
CA ALA A 147 -6.24 13.55 9.41
C ALA A 147 -7.12 14.71 8.92
N ALA A 148 -8.34 14.43 8.44
CA ALA A 148 -9.32 15.43 8.07
C ALA A 148 -9.79 16.31 9.23
N ASP A 149 -9.74 15.79 10.46
CA ASP A 149 -10.18 16.52 11.67
C ASP A 149 -9.36 17.80 11.92
N ALA A 150 -8.17 17.91 11.32
CA ALA A 150 -7.32 19.11 11.38
C ALA A 150 -7.62 20.14 10.26
N GLY A 151 -8.62 19.89 9.41
CA GLY A 151 -9.00 20.73 8.27
C GLY A 151 -8.35 20.31 6.93
N VAL A 152 -8.98 20.71 5.82
CA VAL A 152 -8.69 20.29 4.43
C VAL A 152 -7.32 20.68 3.88
N ALA A 153 -6.69 21.72 4.43
CA ALA A 153 -5.38 22.22 4.02
C ALA A 153 -4.41 22.22 5.21
N SER A 154 -4.28 21.07 5.87
CA SER A 154 -3.48 20.91 7.08
C SER A 154 -2.19 20.13 6.84
N ALA A 155 -1.16 20.44 7.63
CA ALA A 155 0.08 19.65 7.67
C ALA A 155 -0.20 18.16 7.99
N ALA A 156 -1.28 17.89 8.70
CA ALA A 156 -1.80 16.56 8.98
C ALA A 156 -2.15 15.76 7.72
N ILE A 157 -2.89 16.36 6.78
CA ILE A 157 -3.23 15.71 5.51
C ILE A 157 -1.97 15.53 4.65
N GLY A 158 -1.08 16.53 4.61
CA GLY A 158 0.18 16.43 3.88
C GLY A 158 1.06 15.28 4.37
N MET A 159 1.24 15.18 5.69
CA MET A 159 2.03 14.11 6.32
C MET A 159 1.37 12.73 6.16
N HIS A 160 0.04 12.65 6.25
CA HIS A 160 -0.66 11.39 6.05
C HIS A 160 -0.63 10.95 4.58
N THR A 161 -0.75 11.89 3.64
CA THR A 161 -0.55 11.64 2.19
C THR A 161 0.85 11.12 1.92
N LEU A 162 1.88 11.77 2.47
CA LEU A 162 3.26 11.30 2.37
C LEU A 162 3.43 9.89 2.96
N HIS A 163 2.79 9.60 4.10
CA HIS A 163 2.80 8.26 4.69
C HIS A 163 2.17 7.23 3.74
N VAL A 164 1.00 7.52 3.16
CA VAL A 164 0.32 6.64 2.21
C VAL A 164 1.17 6.41 0.95
N LEU A 165 1.78 7.45 0.39
CA LEU A 165 2.67 7.33 -0.77
C LEU A 165 3.90 6.47 -0.45
N THR A 166 4.58 6.75 0.65
CA THR A 166 5.84 6.06 0.98
C THR A 166 5.61 4.62 1.44
N THR A 167 4.53 4.34 2.15
CA THR A 167 4.09 2.96 2.45
C THR A 167 3.67 2.21 1.19
N SER A 168 3.03 2.89 0.22
CA SER A 168 2.71 2.27 -1.07
C SER A 168 3.95 1.92 -1.89
N VAL A 169 5.03 2.71 -1.80
CA VAL A 169 6.31 2.39 -2.46
C VAL A 169 7.02 1.23 -1.78
N TRP A 170 7.27 1.30 -0.47
CA TRP A 170 7.95 0.22 0.26
C TRP A 170 7.13 -1.06 0.21
N GLY A 171 5.90 -1.02 0.73
CA GLY A 171 5.03 -2.19 0.78
C GLY A 171 4.67 -2.70 -0.60
N GLY A 172 4.47 -1.82 -1.57
CA GLY A 172 4.18 -2.20 -2.95
C GLY A 172 5.33 -2.96 -3.61
N LEU A 173 6.56 -2.45 -3.48
CA LEU A 173 7.73 -3.13 -4.03
C LEU A 173 7.90 -4.51 -3.40
N VAL A 174 7.78 -4.62 -2.08
CA VAL A 174 7.87 -5.90 -1.35
C VAL A 174 6.78 -6.87 -1.80
N LEU A 175 5.52 -6.44 -1.83
CA LEU A 175 4.38 -7.27 -2.23
C LEU A 175 4.48 -7.74 -3.70
N ALA A 176 4.67 -6.80 -4.63
CA ALA A 176 4.70 -7.10 -6.05
C ALA A 176 5.93 -7.94 -6.42
N ALA A 177 7.09 -7.63 -5.84
CA ALA A 177 8.30 -8.41 -6.09
C ALA A 177 8.24 -9.80 -5.47
N GLY A 178 7.86 -9.89 -4.19
CA GLY A 178 7.83 -11.13 -3.43
C GLY A 178 6.81 -12.14 -3.96
N PHE A 179 5.60 -11.68 -4.29
CA PHE A 179 4.53 -12.59 -4.73
C PHE A 179 4.48 -12.85 -6.23
N SER A 180 4.93 -11.91 -7.06
CA SER A 180 4.66 -11.98 -8.51
C SER A 180 5.90 -11.94 -9.38
N VAL A 181 6.75 -10.91 -9.21
CA VAL A 181 7.80 -10.57 -10.18
C VAL A 181 9.07 -11.41 -10.01
N LEU A 182 9.64 -11.50 -8.79
CA LEU A 182 10.90 -12.24 -8.58
C LEU A 182 10.79 -13.74 -8.86
N PRO A 183 9.68 -14.45 -8.55
CA PRO A 183 9.54 -15.84 -8.94
C PRO A 183 9.67 -16.08 -10.46
N ALA A 184 9.41 -15.05 -11.29
CA ALA A 184 9.59 -15.13 -12.74
C ALA A 184 11.01 -14.79 -13.23
N LEU A 185 11.93 -14.41 -12.33
CA LEU A 185 13.36 -14.19 -12.61
C LEU A 185 14.26 -15.32 -12.07
N GLY A 186 13.68 -16.50 -11.79
CA GLY A 186 14.40 -17.62 -11.15
C GLY A 186 15.44 -18.31 -12.05
N THR A 187 15.35 -18.15 -13.37
CA THR A 187 16.25 -18.83 -14.33
C THR A 187 17.68 -18.29 -14.27
N SER A 188 18.66 -19.11 -14.66
CA SER A 188 20.07 -18.70 -14.72
C SER A 188 20.30 -17.55 -15.71
N ILE A 189 19.61 -17.56 -16.85
CA ILE A 189 19.71 -16.51 -17.89
C ILE A 189 19.15 -15.16 -17.37
N ALA A 190 18.17 -15.18 -16.46
CA ALA A 190 17.60 -13.98 -15.83
C ALA A 190 18.39 -13.48 -14.62
N ARG A 191 19.48 -14.15 -14.22
CA ARG A 191 20.19 -13.88 -12.96
C ARG A 191 20.75 -12.46 -12.87
N GLY A 192 21.30 -11.94 -13.97
CA GLY A 192 21.79 -10.56 -14.02
C GLY A 192 20.67 -9.54 -13.81
N VAL A 193 19.50 -9.77 -14.42
CA VAL A 193 18.30 -8.93 -14.22
C VAL A 193 17.85 -9.00 -12.77
N LEU A 194 17.74 -10.21 -12.21
CA LEU A 194 17.38 -10.43 -10.80
C LEU A 194 18.26 -9.61 -9.86
N ILE A 195 19.58 -9.66 -10.03
CA ILE A 195 20.52 -8.93 -9.17
C ILE A 195 20.33 -7.42 -9.27
N ARG A 196 20.15 -6.88 -10.48
CA ARG A 196 19.91 -5.44 -10.69
C ARG A 196 18.57 -5.01 -10.08
N THR A 197 17.49 -5.73 -10.36
CA THR A 197 16.17 -5.47 -9.80
C THR A 197 16.16 -5.57 -8.28
N ALA A 198 16.83 -6.58 -7.70
CA ALA A 198 16.97 -6.75 -6.25
C ALA A 198 17.74 -5.59 -5.61
N THR A 199 18.81 -5.12 -6.26
CA THR A 199 19.59 -3.97 -5.79
C THR A 199 18.75 -2.68 -5.81
N GLN A 200 18.06 -2.44 -6.93
CA GLN A 200 17.19 -1.27 -7.07
C GLN A 200 16.03 -1.29 -6.06
N LEU A 201 15.37 -2.45 -5.91
CA LEU A 201 14.32 -2.68 -4.92
C LEU A 201 14.83 -2.37 -3.50
N SER A 202 15.98 -2.90 -3.11
CA SER A 202 16.54 -2.67 -1.77
C SER A 202 16.85 -1.20 -1.51
N ASN A 203 17.42 -0.49 -2.49
CA ASN A 203 17.76 0.92 -2.34
C ASN A 203 16.52 1.83 -2.26
N VAL A 204 15.55 1.63 -3.15
CA VAL A 204 14.30 2.41 -3.14
C VAL A 204 13.48 2.11 -1.89
N SER A 205 13.42 0.84 -1.46
CA SER A 205 12.73 0.45 -0.24
C SER A 205 13.36 1.08 1.00
N LEU A 206 14.70 1.16 1.08
CA LEU A 206 15.38 1.83 2.20
C LEU A 206 14.99 3.31 2.32
N VAL A 207 14.98 4.04 1.20
CA VAL A 207 14.57 5.45 1.18
C VAL A 207 13.10 5.58 1.60
N ALA A 208 12.22 4.75 1.05
CA ALA A 208 10.81 4.74 1.41
C ALA A 208 10.59 4.43 2.90
N VAL A 209 11.30 3.44 3.47
CA VAL A 209 11.24 3.10 4.90
C VAL A 209 11.57 4.30 5.78
N VAL A 210 12.60 5.08 5.46
CA VAL A 210 12.94 6.28 6.25
C VAL A 210 11.76 7.24 6.34
N PHE A 211 11.12 7.55 5.20
CA PHE A 211 9.95 8.42 5.20
C PHE A 211 8.72 7.77 5.88
N VAL A 212 8.54 6.46 5.74
CA VAL A 212 7.46 5.71 6.42
C VAL A 212 7.60 5.83 7.94
N LEU A 213 8.81 5.68 8.48
CA LEU A 213 9.07 5.79 9.91
C LEU A 213 8.83 7.22 10.40
N LEU A 214 9.39 8.23 9.72
CA LEU A 214 9.22 9.64 10.09
C LEU A 214 7.74 10.07 10.07
N SER A 215 7.04 9.77 8.97
CA SER A 215 5.62 10.09 8.84
C SER A 215 4.73 9.24 9.75
N GLY A 216 5.14 8.00 10.04
CA GLY A 216 4.46 7.10 10.97
C GLY A 216 4.52 7.59 12.41
N VAL A 217 5.69 8.06 12.87
CA VAL A 217 5.87 8.68 14.20
C VAL A 217 4.97 9.90 14.34
N PHE A 218 4.94 10.78 13.33
CA PHE A 218 4.04 11.95 13.35
C PHE A 218 2.56 11.55 13.48
N ASN A 219 2.12 10.57 12.69
CA ASN A 219 0.73 10.09 12.74
C ASN A 219 0.40 9.39 14.08
N ALA A 220 1.33 8.63 14.64
CA ALA A 220 1.17 7.98 15.94
C ALA A 220 1.11 8.99 17.09
N ALA A 221 1.96 10.02 17.06
CA ALA A 221 1.96 11.11 18.04
C ALA A 221 0.62 11.85 18.03
N ARG A 222 0.08 12.19 16.84
CA ARG A 222 -1.27 12.77 16.75
C ARG A 222 -2.37 11.82 17.22
N GLY A 223 -2.36 10.56 16.75
CA GLY A 223 -3.40 9.59 17.10
C GLY A 223 -3.46 9.23 18.59
N SER A 224 -2.33 9.35 19.30
CA SER A 224 -2.23 9.18 20.75
C SER A 224 -2.42 10.47 21.55
N GLY A 225 -2.47 11.64 20.89
CA GLY A 225 -2.48 12.93 21.58
C GLY A 225 -1.18 13.20 22.35
N ASN A 226 -0.06 12.63 21.90
CA ASN A 226 1.23 12.61 22.60
C ASN A 226 1.19 11.94 23.99
N SER A 227 0.21 11.06 24.25
CA SER A 227 0.06 10.37 25.52
C SER A 227 0.52 8.91 25.43
N PHE A 228 1.52 8.54 26.23
CA PHE A 228 1.93 7.14 26.38
C PHE A 228 0.84 6.29 27.02
N LEU A 229 0.07 6.86 27.95
CA LEU A 229 -1.06 6.19 28.58
C LEU A 229 -2.14 5.82 27.56
N ALA A 230 -2.37 6.67 26.55
CA ALA A 230 -3.30 6.38 25.46
C ALA A 230 -2.83 5.18 24.64
N ILE A 231 -1.52 5.01 24.45
CA ILE A 231 -0.95 3.88 23.72
C ILE A 231 -1.05 2.59 24.56
N GLU A 232 -0.86 2.68 25.87
CA GLU A 232 -0.85 1.53 26.78
C GLU A 232 -2.25 0.98 27.08
N THR A 233 -3.25 1.86 27.19
CA THR A 233 -4.57 1.47 27.71
C THR A 233 -5.66 1.34 26.65
N SER A 234 -5.54 2.06 25.52
CA SER A 234 -6.59 2.06 24.51
C SER A 234 -6.48 0.88 23.54
N THR A 235 -7.62 0.42 23.02
CA THR A 235 -7.65 -0.58 21.94
C THR A 235 -6.86 -0.10 20.71
N TRP A 236 -6.94 1.19 20.38
CA TRP A 236 -6.17 1.80 19.31
C TRP A 236 -4.66 1.66 19.54
N GLY A 237 -4.22 1.90 20.77
CA GLY A 237 -2.82 1.73 21.20
C GLY A 237 -2.33 0.30 21.05
N HIS A 238 -3.12 -0.70 21.45
CA HIS A 238 -2.77 -2.11 21.25
C HIS A 238 -2.64 -2.50 19.77
N VAL A 239 -3.54 -2.02 18.89
CA VAL A 239 -3.42 -2.26 17.45
C VAL A 239 -2.19 -1.56 16.87
N LEU A 240 -1.85 -0.36 17.37
CA LEU A 240 -0.62 0.34 16.99
C LEU A 240 0.60 -0.48 17.38
N MET A 241 0.64 -1.04 18.59
CA MET A 241 1.74 -1.90 19.06
C MET A 241 1.88 -3.16 18.19
N LEU A 242 0.77 -3.81 17.83
CA LEU A 242 0.79 -4.92 16.87
C LEU A 242 1.37 -4.49 15.52
N LYS A 243 0.93 -3.35 14.98
CA LYS A 243 1.46 -2.81 13.72
C LYS A 243 2.97 -2.55 13.82
N LEU A 244 3.45 -1.97 14.93
CA LEU A 244 4.87 -1.72 15.15
C LEU A 244 5.68 -3.01 15.26
N ALA A 245 5.15 -4.05 15.92
CA ALA A 245 5.80 -5.36 15.96
C ALA A 245 5.92 -5.99 14.57
N LEU A 246 4.87 -5.89 13.74
CA LEU A 246 4.91 -6.35 12.35
C LEU A 246 5.88 -5.54 11.49
N VAL A 247 5.95 -4.22 11.68
CA VAL A 247 6.94 -3.34 11.03
C VAL A 247 8.35 -3.76 11.45
N ALA A 248 8.60 -4.00 12.74
CA ALA A 248 9.90 -4.46 13.23
C ALA A 248 10.31 -5.80 12.61
N LEU A 249 9.38 -6.76 12.51
CA LEU A 249 9.60 -8.02 11.80
C LEU A 249 9.95 -7.79 10.32
N ALA A 250 9.20 -6.95 9.62
CA ALA A 250 9.48 -6.61 8.22
C ALA A 250 10.87 -5.95 8.06
N LEU A 251 11.28 -5.08 8.99
CA LEU A 251 12.61 -4.46 8.99
C LEU A 251 13.73 -5.47 9.24
N VAL A 252 13.52 -6.44 10.12
CA VAL A 252 14.48 -7.54 10.34
C VAL A 252 14.62 -8.38 9.07
N LEU A 253 13.51 -8.76 8.44
CA LEU A 253 13.51 -9.52 7.18
C LEU A 253 14.19 -8.74 6.04
N GLY A 254 13.83 -7.47 5.85
CA GLY A 254 14.44 -6.59 4.86
C GLY A 254 15.93 -6.32 5.15
N GLY A 255 16.30 -6.22 6.42
CA GLY A 255 17.69 -6.11 6.89
C GLY A 255 18.52 -7.34 6.57
N LEU A 256 18.02 -8.55 6.89
CA LEU A 256 18.64 -9.82 6.49
C LEU A 256 18.77 -9.90 4.96
N ASN A 257 17.76 -9.44 4.24
CA ASN A 257 17.78 -9.45 2.78
C ASN A 257 18.84 -8.49 2.23
N ARG A 258 18.97 -7.28 2.79
CA ARG A 258 19.92 -6.25 2.35
C ARG A 258 21.37 -6.53 2.75
N PHE A 259 21.61 -6.97 3.98
CA PHE A 259 22.95 -7.10 4.54
C PHE A 259 23.53 -8.52 4.44
N SER A 260 22.69 -9.54 4.22
CA SER A 260 23.15 -10.93 4.12
C SER A 260 22.82 -11.60 2.79
N ALA A 261 21.55 -11.65 2.39
CA ALA A 261 21.15 -12.41 1.20
C ALA A 261 21.57 -11.71 -0.12
N LEU A 262 21.35 -10.40 -0.25
CA LEU A 262 21.69 -9.64 -1.45
C LEU A 262 23.20 -9.63 -1.74
N PRO A 263 24.11 -9.37 -0.76
CA PRO A 263 25.55 -9.44 -1.02
C PRO A 263 26.01 -10.83 -1.45
N ARG A 264 25.45 -11.90 -0.86
CA ARG A 264 25.73 -13.29 -1.27
C ARG A 264 25.27 -13.55 -2.70
N LEU A 265 24.03 -13.17 -3.02
CA LEU A 265 23.47 -13.29 -4.36
C LEU A 265 24.31 -12.55 -5.42
N ARG A 266 24.84 -11.36 -5.07
CA ARG A 266 25.75 -10.60 -5.96
C ARG A 266 27.09 -11.29 -6.17
N ARG A 267 27.62 -11.97 -5.14
CA ARG A 267 28.94 -12.63 -5.19
C ARG A 267 28.90 -13.94 -5.95
N THR A 268 27.92 -14.79 -5.68
CA THR A 268 27.88 -16.16 -6.18
C THR A 268 27.01 -16.33 -7.42
N ALA A 269 26.01 -15.45 -7.59
CA ALA A 269 24.94 -15.60 -8.56
C ALA A 269 24.21 -16.96 -8.49
N SER A 270 24.35 -17.71 -7.39
CA SER A 270 23.92 -19.11 -7.29
C SER A 270 22.39 -19.26 -7.15
N THR A 271 21.81 -20.32 -7.71
CA THR A 271 20.36 -20.60 -7.61
C THR A 271 19.86 -20.58 -6.17
N MET A 272 20.63 -21.17 -5.25
CA MET A 272 20.33 -21.20 -3.82
C MET A 272 20.27 -19.79 -3.19
N ASP A 273 21.20 -18.91 -3.52
CA ASP A 273 21.20 -17.54 -2.98
C ASP A 273 20.04 -16.71 -3.54
N ALA A 274 19.61 -16.95 -4.78
CA ALA A 274 18.40 -16.31 -5.33
C ALA A 274 17.12 -16.77 -4.63
N HIS A 275 16.99 -18.08 -4.36
CA HIS A 275 15.86 -18.59 -3.58
C HIS A 275 15.86 -18.02 -2.17
N THR A 276 17.04 -17.90 -1.54
CA THR A 276 17.15 -17.28 -0.20
C THR A 276 16.66 -15.84 -0.22
N PHE A 277 17.11 -15.03 -1.18
CA PHE A 277 16.65 -13.64 -1.36
C PHE A 277 15.13 -13.55 -1.60
N ALA A 278 14.61 -14.39 -2.50
CA ALA A 278 13.20 -14.40 -2.86
C ALA A 278 12.31 -14.86 -1.70
N ASN A 279 12.72 -15.87 -0.93
CA ASN A 279 11.97 -16.38 0.21
C ASN A 279 11.92 -15.36 1.35
N LEU A 280 13.03 -14.67 1.66
CA LEU A 280 13.02 -13.59 2.64
C LEU A 280 12.07 -12.47 2.24
N LEU A 281 12.07 -12.07 0.96
CA LEU A 281 11.16 -11.04 0.48
C LEU A 281 9.70 -11.51 0.48
N TYR A 282 9.44 -12.78 0.19
CA TYR A 282 8.11 -13.38 0.30
C TYR A 282 7.60 -13.33 1.75
N LEU A 283 8.43 -13.67 2.73
CA LEU A 283 8.08 -13.54 4.15
C LEU A 283 7.85 -12.07 4.55
N GLU A 284 8.67 -11.14 4.04
CA GLU A 284 8.48 -9.71 4.25
C GLU A 284 7.13 -9.24 3.65
N ALA A 285 6.74 -9.78 2.49
CA ALA A 285 5.46 -9.50 1.84
C ALA A 285 4.27 -10.01 2.66
N LEU A 286 4.38 -11.17 3.32
CA LEU A 286 3.34 -11.65 4.25
C LEU A 286 3.21 -10.72 5.47
N ALA A 287 4.34 -10.28 6.05
CA ALA A 287 4.31 -9.30 7.14
C ALA A 287 3.66 -7.99 6.69
N MET A 288 3.92 -7.54 5.45
CA MET A 288 3.34 -6.34 4.86
C MET A 288 1.81 -6.39 4.74
N LEU A 289 1.24 -7.55 4.43
CA LEU A 289 -0.23 -7.74 4.46
C LEU A 289 -0.79 -7.49 5.86
N GLY A 290 -0.13 -8.01 6.89
CA GLY A 290 -0.48 -7.76 8.29
C GLY A 290 -0.38 -6.28 8.67
N ILE A 291 0.67 -5.59 8.21
CA ILE A 291 0.85 -4.14 8.45
C ILE A 291 -0.30 -3.34 7.84
N PHE A 292 -0.71 -3.64 6.60
CA PHE A 292 -1.82 -2.95 5.95
C PHE A 292 -3.19 -3.28 6.57
N ALA A 293 -3.39 -4.52 7.04
CA ALA A 293 -4.58 -4.90 7.78
C ALA A 293 -4.67 -4.16 9.13
N ALA A 294 -3.59 -4.13 9.91
CA ALA A 294 -3.54 -3.38 11.16
C ALA A 294 -3.70 -1.86 10.93
N ALA A 295 -3.15 -1.32 9.84
CA ALA A 295 -3.38 0.06 9.45
C ALA A 295 -4.86 0.36 9.13
N ALA A 296 -5.55 -0.56 8.44
CA ALA A 296 -6.98 -0.42 8.18
C ALA A 296 -7.81 -0.43 9.47
N VAL A 297 -7.48 -1.32 10.42
CA VAL A 297 -8.11 -1.34 11.75
C VAL A 297 -7.89 -0.01 12.47
N LEU A 298 -6.65 0.51 12.50
CA LEU A 298 -6.34 1.80 13.14
C LEU A 298 -7.13 2.97 12.56
N SER A 299 -7.30 3.01 11.24
CA SER A 299 -8.06 4.07 10.56
C SER A 299 -9.55 4.04 10.87
N HIS A 300 -10.10 2.89 11.29
CA HIS A 300 -11.51 2.70 11.65
C HIS A 300 -11.69 2.44 13.16
N SER A 301 -10.72 2.86 13.96
CA SER A 301 -10.76 2.78 15.43
C SER A 301 -10.81 4.18 16.00
N VAL A 302 -11.52 4.36 17.11
CA VAL A 302 -11.49 5.60 17.89
C VAL A 302 -10.03 5.91 18.26
N PRO A 303 -9.50 7.11 17.95
CA PRO A 303 -8.12 7.46 18.27
C PRO A 303 -7.83 7.35 19.76
N GLY A 304 -6.60 6.98 20.10
CA GLY A 304 -6.18 6.80 21.50
C GLY A 304 -6.41 8.05 22.37
N PHE A 305 -6.21 9.25 21.82
CA PHE A 305 -6.45 10.50 22.56
C PHE A 305 -7.91 10.68 22.98
N ALA A 306 -8.85 10.20 22.18
CA ALA A 306 -10.29 10.31 22.43
C ALA A 306 -10.81 9.21 23.37
N ALA A 307 -10.02 8.15 23.60
CA ALA A 307 -10.39 7.04 24.48
C ALA A 307 -10.06 7.31 25.97
N LEU A 308 -9.27 8.36 26.26
CA LEU A 308 -8.93 8.78 27.62
C LEU A 308 -9.86 9.87 28.19
N GLY A 309 -10.73 10.44 27.35
CA GLY A 309 -11.64 11.53 27.68
C GLY A 309 -13.06 11.07 27.98
#